data_AF-A0A5K3FGU1-F1
#
_entry.id   AF-A0A5K3FGU1-F1
#
_cell.length_a   1.000
_cell.length_b   1.000
_cell.length_c   1.000
_cell.angle_alpha   90.00
_cell.angle_beta   90.00
_cell.angle_gamma   90.00
#
_symmetry.space_group_name_H-M   'P 1'
#
loop_
_entity.id
_entity.type
_entity.pdbx_description
1 polymer ?
#
loop_
_entity_poly.entity_id
_entity_poly.type
_entity_poly.pdbx_seq_one_letter_code
_entity_poly.pdbx_strand_id
1 'polypeptide(L)'
;MVSKEGSPRDHLETTSFTTTFLGLGYEKSERAKTGEPTKFIITRLRGPDPYFITTAICVVQAAIILLSNADRMPDKSGVFSPGAAFWNTDYIQRLRDRGLTFEVVSNEGGDTEQRQDKDKET
;
A
#
# COMPACT_ATOMS: atom_id res chain seq x y z
N MET A 1 30.76 -9.50 1.56
CA MET A 1 31.51 -8.69 2.54
C MET A 1 30.60 -7.56 3.00
N VAL A 2 30.44 -7.36 4.31
CA VAL A 2 29.60 -6.29 4.89
C VAL A 2 30.56 -5.28 5.54
N SER A 3 30.48 -3.99 5.19
CA SER A 3 31.30 -2.95 5.81
C SER A 3 30.69 -2.48 7.14
N LYS A 4 31.54 -2.06 8.09
CA LYS A 4 31.11 -1.42 9.34
C LYS A 4 30.50 -0.04 9.11
N GLU A 5 30.87 0.66 8.04
CA GLU A 5 30.34 1.99 7.72
C GLU A 5 28.94 1.96 7.08
N GLY A 6 28.39 0.77 6.80
CA GLY A 6 27.13 0.62 6.06
C GLY A 6 27.27 0.90 4.56
N SER A 7 26.14 1.00 3.86
CA SER A 7 26.15 1.34 2.44
C SER A 7 26.53 2.81 2.24
N PRO A 8 27.41 3.14 1.27
CA PRO A 8 27.71 4.53 0.92
C PRO A 8 26.43 5.30 0.58
N ARG A 9 26.32 6.55 1.02
CA ARG A 9 25.11 7.38 0.84
C ARG A 9 24.69 7.49 -0.63
N ASP A 10 25.64 7.63 -1.54
CA ASP A 10 25.41 7.73 -2.98
C ASP A 10 24.66 6.49 -3.54
N HIS A 11 24.92 5.30 -2.99
CA HIS A 11 24.18 4.10 -3.37
C HIS A 11 22.74 4.12 -2.88
N LEU A 12 22.47 4.71 -1.72
CA LEU A 12 21.12 4.82 -1.18
C LEU A 12 20.26 5.79 -1.99
N GLU A 13 20.87 6.88 -2.49
CA GLU A 13 20.17 7.87 -3.31
C GLU A 13 19.84 7.37 -4.72
N THR A 14 20.62 6.43 -5.25
CA THR A 14 20.44 5.88 -6.60
C THR A 14 19.64 4.58 -6.62
N THR A 15 19.47 3.91 -5.48
CA THR A 15 18.74 2.65 -5.38
C THR A 15 17.24 2.88 -5.23
N SER A 16 16.44 2.09 -5.94
CA SER A 16 14.99 2.04 -5.80
C SER A 16 14.51 0.59 -5.80
N PHE A 17 13.27 0.36 -5.36
CA PHE A 17 12.66 -0.95 -5.44
C PHE A 17 11.27 -0.88 -6.07
N THR A 18 10.84 -2.03 -6.58
CA THR A 18 9.46 -2.29 -6.98
C THR A 18 9.06 -3.63 -6.42
N THR A 19 7.98 -3.67 -5.66
CA THR A 19 7.36 -4.90 -5.16
C THR A 19 5.98 -5.05 -5.76
N THR A 20 5.69 -6.21 -6.32
CA THR A 20 4.35 -6.56 -6.83
C THR A 20 3.71 -7.56 -5.89
N PHE A 21 2.52 -7.25 -5.38
CA PHE A 21 1.73 -8.12 -4.52
C PHE A 21 0.60 -8.73 -5.33
N LEU A 22 0.42 -10.05 -5.16
CA LEU A 22 -0.67 -10.82 -5.74
C LEU A 22 -1.62 -11.19 -4.61
N GLY A 23 -2.85 -10.70 -4.67
CA GLY A 23 -3.91 -10.99 -3.71
C GLY A 23 -4.96 -11.89 -4.32
N LEU A 24 -5.27 -12.99 -3.63
CA LEU A 24 -6.39 -13.88 -3.93
C LEU A 24 -7.40 -13.78 -2.78
N GLY A 25 -8.67 -13.62 -3.12
CA GLY A 25 -9.73 -13.43 -2.14
C GLY A 25 -11.09 -13.92 -2.62
N TYR A 26 -12.10 -13.66 -1.81
CA TYR A 26 -13.49 -14.03 -2.07
C TYR A 26 -14.31 -12.77 -2.31
N GLU A 27 -15.39 -12.90 -3.08
CA GLU A 27 -16.35 -11.81 -3.18
C GLU A 27 -17.09 -11.58 -1.86
N LYS A 28 -17.56 -10.36 -1.63
CA LYS A 28 -18.19 -9.98 -0.35
C LYS A 28 -19.47 -10.79 -0.06
N SER A 29 -20.17 -11.20 -1.11
CA SER A 29 -21.34 -12.10 -1.07
C SER A 29 -20.96 -13.54 -0.73
N GLU A 30 -19.73 -13.95 -1.06
CA GLU A 30 -19.16 -15.26 -0.80
C GLU A 30 -18.51 -15.25 0.58
N ARG A 31 -19.34 -15.21 1.62
CA ARG A 31 -18.87 -15.34 3.00
C ARG A 31 -18.14 -16.68 3.12
N ALA A 32 -16.80 -16.70 3.01
CA ALA A 32 -15.89 -17.85 2.94
C ALA A 32 -16.54 -19.19 3.33
N LYS A 33 -17.32 -19.73 2.40
CA LYS A 33 -18.06 -20.98 2.57
C LYS A 33 -17.51 -21.91 1.51
N THR A 34 -16.46 -22.63 1.91
CA THR A 34 -15.99 -23.88 1.28
C THR A 34 -15.50 -23.83 -0.18
N GLY A 35 -15.52 -22.69 -0.88
CA GLY A 35 -15.07 -22.56 -2.27
C GLY A 35 -13.63 -22.07 -2.44
N GLU A 36 -13.12 -22.11 -3.67
CA GLU A 36 -11.84 -21.50 -4.06
C GLU A 36 -11.97 -19.96 -4.15
N PRO A 37 -10.90 -19.19 -3.86
CA PRO A 37 -10.90 -17.74 -4.03
C PRO A 37 -11.21 -17.34 -5.48
N THR A 38 -12.25 -16.53 -5.68
CA THR A 38 -12.74 -16.09 -7.00
C THR A 38 -12.22 -14.70 -7.41
N LYS A 39 -11.72 -13.92 -6.46
CA LYS A 39 -11.27 -12.54 -6.67
C LYS A 39 -9.76 -12.47 -6.74
N PHE A 40 -9.25 -11.73 -7.72
CA PHE A 40 -7.82 -11.49 -7.88
C PHE A 40 -7.50 -10.00 -7.97
N ILE A 41 -6.47 -9.59 -7.24
CA ILE A 41 -5.94 -8.21 -7.27
C ILE A 41 -4.42 -8.23 -7.39
N ILE A 42 -3.89 -7.42 -8.29
CA ILE A 42 -2.46 -7.15 -8.38
C ILE A 42 -2.23 -5.71 -7.94
N THR A 43 -1.37 -5.51 -6.95
CA THR A 43 -0.91 -4.18 -6.55
C THR A 43 0.59 -4.06 -6.70
N ARG A 44 1.07 -2.83 -6.91
CA ARG A 44 2.49 -2.53 -7.04
C ARG A 44 2.86 -1.38 -6.12
N LEU A 45 3.94 -1.60 -5.39
CA LEU A 45 4.60 -0.62 -4.53
C LEU A 45 5.95 -0.26 -5.14
N ARG A 46 6.24 1.03 -5.25
CA ARG A 46 7.56 1.54 -5.64
C ARG A 46 8.05 2.53 -4.59
N GLY A 47 9.36 2.59 -4.41
CA GLY A 47 9.97 3.56 -3.51
C GLY A 47 11.48 3.63 -3.66
N PRO A 48 12.12 4.54 -2.90
CA PRO A 48 13.58 4.63 -2.81
C PRO A 48 14.14 3.40 -2.08
N ASP A 49 15.44 3.33 -1.84
CA ASP A 49 16.10 2.21 -1.15
C ASP A 49 15.20 1.48 -0.12
N PRO A 50 14.96 0.16 -0.30
CA PRO A 50 13.96 -0.57 0.46
C PRO A 50 14.35 -0.76 1.93
N TYR A 51 15.63 -0.66 2.28
CA TYR A 51 16.14 -1.08 3.58
C TYR A 51 16.22 0.08 4.58
N PHE A 52 16.70 1.23 4.15
CA PHE A 52 16.98 2.39 4.99
C PHE A 52 15.98 3.51 4.75
N ILE A 53 15.94 4.07 3.54
CA ILE A 53 15.14 5.27 3.26
C ILE A 53 13.66 4.95 3.40
N THR A 54 13.19 3.89 2.73
CA THR A 54 11.78 3.50 2.76
C THR A 54 11.33 3.10 4.17
N THR A 55 12.12 2.30 4.88
CA THR A 55 11.82 1.89 6.26
C THR A 55 11.69 3.11 7.18
N ALA A 56 12.61 4.07 7.08
CA ALA A 56 12.56 5.29 7.87
C ALA A 56 11.31 6.12 7.56
N ILE A 57 10.95 6.27 6.28
CA ILE A 57 9.72 6.94 5.87
C ILE A 57 8.49 6.26 6.51
N CYS A 58 8.38 4.94 6.38
CA CYS A 58 7.26 4.17 6.93
C CYS A 58 7.10 4.36 8.44
N VAL A 59 8.18 4.17 9.21
CA VAL A 59 8.13 4.28 10.68
C VAL A 59 7.79 5.70 11.13
N VAL A 60 8.40 6.72 10.52
CA VAL A 60 8.12 8.13 10.85
C VAL A 60 6.68 8.51 10.50
N GLN A 61 6.18 8.11 9.33
CA GLN A 61 4.80 8.40 8.96
C GLN A 61 3.80 7.64 9.85
N ALA A 62 4.14 6.42 10.28
CA ALA A 62 3.30 5.65 11.19
C ALA A 62 3.20 6.36 12.55
N ALA A 63 4.32 6.82 13.11
CA ALA A 63 4.33 7.59 14.35
C ALA A 63 3.49 8.87 14.26
N ILE A 64 3.54 9.58 13.12
CA ILE A 64 2.70 10.76 12.92
C ILE A 64 1.21 10.40 12.88
N ILE A 65 0.84 9.31 12.20
CA ILE A 65 -0.56 8.83 12.15
C ILE A 65 -1.07 8.45 13.54
N LEU A 66 -0.24 7.78 14.36
CA LEU A 66 -0.60 7.45 15.75
C LEU A 66 -0.92 8.71 16.57
N LEU A 67 -0.27 9.84 16.30
CA LEU A 67 -0.47 11.09 17.01
C LEU A 67 -1.62 11.94 16.44
N SER A 68 -1.79 11.95 15.11
CA SER A 68 -2.71 12.87 14.41
C SER A 68 -4.06 12.26 14.07
N ASN A 69 -4.14 10.95 13.89
CA ASN A 69 -5.36 10.23 13.48
C ASN A 69 -5.77 9.17 14.52
N ALA A 70 -5.47 9.40 15.80
CA ALA A 70 -5.75 8.46 16.89
C ALA A 70 -7.25 8.13 17.03
N ASP A 71 -8.12 9.05 16.65
CA ASP A 71 -9.58 8.91 16.63
C ASP A 71 -10.09 7.97 15.52
N ARG A 72 -9.29 7.75 14.47
CA ARG A 72 -9.62 6.89 13.32
C ARG A 72 -9.06 5.47 13.44
N MET A 73 -8.35 5.17 14.51
CA MET A 73 -7.82 3.85 14.80
C MET A 73 -8.90 2.92 15.37
N PRO A 74 -8.83 1.59 15.13
CA PRO A 74 -9.90 0.65 15.50
C PRO A 74 -10.22 0.62 17.00
N ASP A 75 -9.20 0.56 17.86
CA ASP A 75 -9.37 0.62 19.32
C ASP A 75 -8.23 1.44 19.96
N LYS A 76 -8.46 1.98 21.17
CA LYS A 76 -7.45 2.76 21.93
C LYS A 76 -6.36 1.90 22.58
N SER A 77 -6.48 0.58 22.54
CA SER A 77 -5.57 -0.35 23.21
C SER A 77 -5.53 -1.70 22.51
N GLY A 78 -4.36 -2.33 22.48
CA GLY A 78 -4.17 -3.64 21.88
C GLY A 78 -2.91 -3.71 21.04
N VAL A 79 -2.70 -4.84 20.36
CA VAL A 79 -1.62 -5.04 19.41
C VAL A 79 -2.24 -5.28 18.04
N PHE A 80 -1.98 -4.37 17.12
CA PHE A 80 -2.55 -4.39 15.77
C PHE A 80 -1.47 -4.62 14.73
N SER A 81 -1.79 -5.40 13.70
CA SER A 81 -0.99 -5.38 12.48
C SER A 81 -1.11 -4.00 11.82
N PRO A 82 -0.10 -3.55 11.03
CA PRO A 82 -0.17 -2.27 10.34
C PRO A 82 -1.42 -2.12 9.46
N GLY A 83 -1.86 -3.20 8.81
CA GLY A 83 -3.10 -3.22 8.02
C GLY A 83 -4.32 -2.92 8.88
N ALA A 84 -4.47 -3.59 10.03
CA ALA A 84 -5.58 -3.33 10.93
C ALA A 84 -5.49 -1.96 11.62
N ALA A 85 -4.29 -1.49 11.94
CA ALA A 85 -4.08 -0.21 12.60
C ALA A 85 -4.40 0.98 11.68
N PHE A 86 -4.01 0.90 10.40
CA PHE A 86 -3.98 2.05 9.50
C PHE A 86 -5.02 2.04 8.38
N TRP A 87 -5.86 1.00 8.26
CA TRP A 87 -6.79 0.85 7.12
C TRP A 87 -7.72 2.06 6.89
N ASN A 88 -8.14 2.74 7.95
CA ASN A 88 -9.04 3.89 7.90
C ASN A 88 -8.34 5.22 8.21
N THR A 89 -7.04 5.32 7.97
CA THR A 89 -6.22 6.51 8.25
C THR A 89 -5.66 7.11 6.96
N ASP A 90 -5.01 8.27 7.06
CA ASP A 90 -4.37 8.91 5.89
C ASP A 90 -2.96 8.38 5.64
N TYR A 91 -2.57 7.27 6.28
CA TYR A 91 -1.21 6.73 6.25
C TYR A 91 -0.68 6.51 4.82
N ILE A 92 -1.46 5.88 3.95
CA ILE A 92 -1.06 5.65 2.55
C ILE A 92 -0.84 6.97 1.81
N GLN A 93 -1.67 7.99 2.04
CA GLN A 93 -1.49 9.29 1.41
C GLN A 93 -0.20 9.95 1.88
N ARG A 94 0.09 9.89 3.18
CA ARG A 94 1.34 10.42 3.73
C ARG A 94 2.57 9.72 3.18
N LEU A 95 2.50 8.41 2.94
CA LEU A 95 3.58 7.67 2.29
C LEU A 95 3.77 8.12 0.84
N ARG A 96 2.68 8.40 0.10
CA ARG A 96 2.74 8.98 -1.25
C ARG A 96 3.42 10.33 -1.27
N ASP A 97 3.06 11.21 -0.34
CA ASP A 97 3.67 12.55 -0.23
C ASP A 97 5.18 12.49 0.11
N ARG A 98 5.68 11.33 0.56
CA ARG A 98 7.10 11.07 0.85
C ARG A 98 7.80 10.21 -0.20
N GLY A 99 7.18 10.00 -1.37
CA GLY A 99 7.83 9.35 -2.52
C GLY A 99 7.59 7.85 -2.64
N LEU A 100 6.60 7.28 -1.95
CA LEU A 100 6.17 5.90 -2.19
C LEU A 100 4.97 5.87 -3.15
N THR A 101 5.05 5.08 -4.21
CA THR A 101 3.96 4.95 -5.17
C THR A 101 3.20 3.65 -4.95
N PHE A 102 1.87 3.74 -4.87
CA PHE A 102 0.97 2.59 -4.72
C PHE A 102 0.00 2.55 -5.90
N GLU A 103 0.06 1.47 -6.69
CA GLU A 103 -0.72 1.27 -7.91
C GLU A 103 -1.55 -0.01 -7.79
N VAL A 104 -2.80 0.01 -8.26
CA VAL A 104 -3.58 -1.20 -8.56
C VAL A 104 -3.35 -1.52 -10.03
N VAL A 105 -2.70 -2.64 -10.31
CA VAL A 105 -2.29 -3.04 -11.66
C VAL A 105 -3.39 -3.84 -12.35
N SER A 106 -4.11 -4.68 -11.60
CA SER A 106 -5.28 -5.41 -12.08
C SER A 106 -6.22 -5.69 -10.90
N ASN A 107 -7.52 -5.69 -11.16
CA ASN A 107 -8.55 -6.13 -10.24
C ASN A 107 -9.62 -6.89 -11.05
N GLU A 108 -9.59 -8.22 -10.99
CA GLU A 108 -10.54 -9.08 -11.68
C GLU A 108 -11.64 -9.51 -10.69
N GLY A 109 -12.50 -8.53 -10.35
CA GLY A 109 -13.65 -8.71 -9.47
C GLY A 109 -14.27 -7.38 -9.06
N GLY A 110 -15.22 -6.89 -9.85
CA GLY A 110 -16.10 -5.75 -9.53
C GLY A 110 -16.08 -4.60 -10.54
N ASP A 111 -17.12 -4.56 -11.37
CA ASP A 111 -17.72 -3.43 -12.10
C ASP A 111 -16.97 -2.82 -13.29
N THR A 112 -17.07 -3.52 -14.43
CA THR A 112 -17.18 -2.86 -15.74
C THR A 112 -18.51 -2.12 -15.78
N GLU A 113 -18.55 -0.85 -15.39
CA GLU A 113 -19.63 0.05 -15.75
C GLU A 113 -19.10 1.29 -16.50
N GLN A 114 -19.21 1.16 -17.83
CA GLN A 114 -19.46 2.21 -18.82
C GLN A 114 -18.36 3.25 -19.09
N ARG A 115 -17.48 2.91 -20.03
CA ARG A 115 -17.25 3.80 -21.18
C ARG A 115 -18.56 3.85 -21.97
N GLN A 116 -19.17 5.02 -22.05
CA GLN A 116 -20.08 5.35 -23.15
C GLN A 116 -19.67 6.70 -23.72
N ASP A 117 -19.61 6.69 -25.05
CA ASP A 117 -19.19 7.76 -25.95
C ASP A 117 -19.79 9.13 -25.65
N LYS A 118 -18.99 10.16 -25.90
CA LYS A 118 -19.53 11.40 -26.43
C LYS A 118 -18.57 12.06 -27.42
N ASP A 119 -18.24 11.32 -28.47
CA ASP A 119 -18.09 11.94 -29.79
C ASP A 119 -19.50 12.34 -30.25
N LYS A 120 -19.84 13.61 -30.07
CA LYS A 120 -20.95 14.24 -30.80
C LYS A 120 -20.54 15.66 -31.13
N GLU A 121 -19.85 15.79 -32.26
CA GLU A 121 -20.14 16.74 -33.33
C GLU A 121 -21.05 17.92 -32.91
N THR A 122 -20.45 19.09 -32.74
CA THR A 122 -20.86 20.37 -33.35
C THR A 122 -19.63 21.28 -33.39
#